data_AF-A0A8S3BQV6-F1
#
_entry.id   AF-A0A8S3BQV6-F1
#
_cell.length_a   1.000
_cell.length_b   1.000
_cell.length_c   1.000
_cell.angle_alpha   90.00
_cell.angle_beta   90.00
_cell.angle_gamma   90.00
#
_symmetry.space_group_name_H-M   'P 1'
#
loop_
_entity.id
_entity.type
_entity.pdbx_description
1 polymer ?
#
loop_
_entity_poly.entity_id
_entity_poly.type
_entity_poly.pdbx_seq_one_letter_code
_entity_poly.pdbx_strand_id
1 'polypeptide(L)' 'AKHMADSCTSAFNLSSSGTHDSYCQPFFDRIACWPPTEPGATSKLSCPSNIFPNASID' A
#
# COMPACT_ATOMS: atom_id res chain seq x y z
N ALA A 1 -8.97 1.07 12.99
CA ALA A 1 -9.23 1.29 11.55
C ALA A 1 -8.88 2.69 11.07
N LYS A 2 -9.42 3.78 11.66
CA LYS A 2 -9.12 5.17 11.24
C LYS A 2 -7.63 5.53 11.25
N HIS A 3 -6.93 5.25 12.36
CA HIS A 3 -5.49 5.52 12.48
C HIS A 3 -4.59 4.73 11.50
N MET A 4 -5.03 3.57 10.98
CA MET A 4 -4.27 2.81 9.98
C MET A 4 -4.40 3.44 8.59
N ALA A 5 -5.58 3.95 8.25
CA ALA A 5 -5.82 4.67 6.99
C ALA A 5 -5.01 5.98 6.94
N ASP A 6 -4.97 6.72 8.04
CA ASP A 6 -4.25 7.99 8.14
C ASP A 6 -2.73 7.80 8.03
N SER A 7 -2.19 6.73 8.62
CA SER A 7 -0.76 6.38 8.49
C SER A 7 -0.39 5.87 7.09
N CYS A 8 -1.33 5.22 6.39
CA CYS A 8 -1.12 4.63 5.08
C CYS A 8 -0.72 5.67 4.03
N THR A 9 -1.53 6.72 3.90
CA THR A 9 -1.32 7.80 2.94
C THR A 9 -0.17 8.71 3.36
N SER A 10 0.03 8.90 4.67
CA SER A 10 1.11 9.73 5.21
C SER A 10 2.50 9.13 5.00
N ALA A 11 2.65 7.80 5.08
CA ALA A 11 3.93 7.13 4.93
C ALA A 11 4.53 7.24 3.51
N PHE A 12 3.68 7.35 2.49
CA PHE A 12 4.10 7.42 1.08
C PHE A 12 4.16 8.86 0.52
N ASN A 13 3.46 9.81 1.15
CA ASN A 13 3.59 11.23 0.80
C ASN A 13 4.98 11.80 1.15
N LEU A 14 5.72 11.18 2.09
CA LEU A 14 7.07 11.63 2.48
C LEU A 14 8.17 11.24 1.47
N SER A 15 7.93 10.25 0.61
CA SER A 15 8.93 9.71 -0.32
C SER A 15 8.81 10.20 -1.76
N SER A 16 7.75 10.97 -2.09
CA SER A 16 7.39 11.33 -3.47
C SER A 16 7.54 12.82 -3.79
N SER A 17 8.60 13.49 -3.34
CA SER A 17 8.99 14.82 -3.84
C SER A 17 9.63 14.78 -5.25
N GLY A 18 9.28 13.78 -6.06
CA GLY A 18 9.75 13.58 -7.42
C GLY A 18 8.56 13.36 -8.35
N THR A 19 8.49 14.15 -9.40
CA THR A 19 7.53 14.14 -10.50
C THR A 19 7.18 12.72 -11.00
N HIS A 20 6.05 12.17 -10.54
CA HIS A 20 5.50 10.88 -10.98
C HIS A 20 4.00 11.05 -11.26
N ASP A 21 3.67 11.87 -12.28
CA ASP A 21 2.30 12.26 -12.69
C ASP A 21 1.40 11.09 -13.14
N SER A 22 1.83 9.84 -13.00
CA SER A 22 1.12 8.69 -13.53
C SER A 22 1.03 7.51 -12.58
N TYR A 23 1.33 7.62 -11.28
CA TYR A 23 1.16 6.46 -10.38
C TYR A 23 -0.24 6.43 -9.76
N CYS A 24 -0.79 5.22 -9.59
CA CYS A 24 -1.90 5.00 -8.67
C CYS A 24 -1.44 5.41 -7.28
N GLN A 25 -2.22 6.27 -6.62
CA GLN A 25 -1.90 6.75 -5.29
C GLN A 25 -2.01 5.61 -4.26
N PRO A 26 -1.21 5.67 -3.17
CA PRO A 26 -1.29 4.69 -2.09
C PRO A 26 -2.68 4.72 -1.44
N PHE A 27 -3.20 3.56 -1.06
CA PHE A 27 -4.54 3.47 -0.47
C PHE A 27 -4.67 2.33 0.55
N PHE A 28 -5.63 2.46 1.47
CA PHE A 28 -5.97 1.42 2.44
C PHE A 28 -7.31 0.80 2.11
N ASP A 29 -7.35 -0.51 1.85
CA ASP A 29 -8.56 -1.25 1.48
C ASP A 29 -9.31 -1.85 2.68
N ARG A 30 -8.92 -1.48 3.90
CA ARG A 30 -9.35 -2.06 5.19
C ARG A 30 -8.70 -3.39 5.57
N ILE A 31 -7.88 -3.97 4.71
CA ILE A 31 -7.11 -5.20 4.95
C ILE A 31 -5.62 -4.86 5.01
N ALA A 32 -5.11 -4.16 3.99
CA ALA A 32 -3.71 -3.83 3.81
C ALA A 32 -3.51 -2.42 3.23
N CYS A 33 -2.30 -1.90 3.43
CA CYS A 33 -1.83 -0.68 2.81
C CYS A 33 -1.21 -1.00 1.45
N TRP A 34 -1.86 -0.56 0.39
CA TRP A 34 -1.38 -0.70 -0.97
C TRP A 34 -0.41 0.43 -1.32
N PRO A 35 0.79 0.12 -1.84
CA PRO A 35 1.78 1.12 -2.21
C PRO A 35 1.40 1.84 -3.51
N PRO A 36 2.07 2.97 -3.82
CA PRO A 36 1.98 3.59 -5.13
C PRO A 36 2.35 2.56 -6.21
N THR A 37 1.57 2.48 -7.28
CA THR A 37 1.73 1.44 -8.31
C THR A 37 1.71 2.06 -9.70
N GLU A 38 2.61 1.62 -10.58
CA GLU A 38 2.65 2.04 -11.97
C GLU A 38 1.40 1.62 -12.75
N PRO A 39 0.94 2.42 -13.73
CA PRO A 39 -0.16 2.03 -14.60
C PRO A 39 0.16 0.72 -15.34
N GLY A 40 -0.79 -0.20 -15.33
CA GLY A 40 -0.63 -1.51 -15.97
C GLY A 40 0.23 -2.50 -15.18
N ALA A 41 0.88 -2.09 -14.10
CA ALA A 41 1.56 -3.00 -13.19
C ALA A 41 0.59 -3.60 -12.16
N THR A 42 0.88 -4.82 -11.71
CA THR A 42 0.16 -5.44 -10.59
C THR A 42 0.84 -5.07 -9.28
N SER A 43 0.09 -4.45 -8.38
CA SER A 43 0.58 -4.17 -7.02
C SER A 43 0.69 -5.48 -6.22
N LYS A 44 1.80 -5.66 -5.49
CA LYS A 44 2.05 -6.85 -4.67
C LYS A 44 2.47 -6.43 -3.27
N LEU A 45 1.96 -7.14 -2.26
CA LEU A 45 2.31 -6.95 -0.86
C LEU A 45 2.30 -8.30 -0.14
N SER A 46 3.09 -8.40 0.93
CA SER A 46 3.05 -9.57 1.80
C SER A 46 1.74 -9.61 2.57
N CYS A 47 1.14 -10.80 2.66
CA CYS A 47 -0.12 -10.98 3.39
C CYS A 47 0.03 -10.51 4.87
N PRO A 48 -0.91 -9.71 5.40
CA PRO A 48 -0.86 -9.27 6.79
C PRO A 48 -0.96 -10.46 7.75
N SER A 49 0.07 -10.68 8.57
CA SER A 49 0.15 -11.82 9.50
C SER A 49 -0.94 -11.82 10.57
N ASN A 50 -1.50 -10.64 10.89
CA ASN A 50 -2.60 -10.48 11.84
C ASN A 50 -3.94 -11.00 11.31
N ILE A 51 -4.09 -11.16 9.99
CA ILE A 51 -5.29 -11.71 9.34
C ILE A 51 -4.98 -13.10 8.77
N PHE A 52 -3.78 -13.28 8.24
CA PHE A 52 -3.32 -14.52 7.61
C PHE A 52 -2.03 -15.02 8.27
N PRO A 53 -2.12 -15.61 9.47
CA PRO A 53 -0.94 -16.04 10.24
C PRO A 53 -0.13 -17.17 9.57
N ASN A 54 -0.67 -17.82 8.54
CA ASN A 54 -0.02 -18.91 7.80
C ASN A 54 -0.01 -18.68 6.27
N ALA A 55 -0.09 -17.42 5.83
CA ALA A 55 0.10 -17.12 4.41
C ALA A 55 1.60 -17.18 4.08
N SER A 56 2.08 -18.38 3.76
CA SER A 56 3.33 -18.57 3.05
C SER A 56 3.15 -18.03 1.63
N ILE A 57 4.00 -17.07 1.24
CA ILE A 57 4.13 -16.66 -0.16
C ILE A 57 4.92 -17.79 -0.84
N ASP A 58 4.21 -18.62 -1.60
CA ASP A 58 4.83 -19.58 -2.54
C ASP A 58 5.21 -18.84 -3.84
#